data_AF-A0A8T2ZY17-F1
#
_entry.id   AF-A0A8T2ZY17-F1
#
_cell.length_a   1.000
_cell.length_b   1.000
_cell.length_c   1.000
_cell.angle_alpha   90.00
_cell.angle_beta   90.00
_cell.angle_gamma   90.00
#
_symmetry.space_group_name_H-M   'P 1'
#
loop_
_entity.id
_entity.type
_entity.pdbx_description
1 polymer ?
#
loop_
_entity_poly.entity_id
_entity_poly.type
_entity_poly.pdbx_seq_one_letter_code
_entity_poly.pdbx_strand_id
1 'polypeptide(L)'
;MAEINEGHERIRHGQKEVREKFEEISKETAKLKEETNIISKQSAANQVRLDLMFQIIKARSENDAPRDAVLTQILRELINGKAEPELKQAPRGEAITRSIN
;
A
#
# COMPACT_ATOMS: atom_id res chain seq x y z
N MET A 1 -19.53 -47.83 17.99
CA MET A 1 -20.31 -47.05 16.99
C MET A 1 -20.70 -45.66 17.52
N ALA A 2 -21.28 -45.54 18.72
CA ALA A 2 -21.65 -44.23 19.30
C ALA A 2 -20.45 -43.27 19.50
N GLU A 3 -19.36 -43.75 20.10
CA GLU A 3 -18.15 -42.94 20.33
C GLU A 3 -17.49 -42.42 19.04
N ILE A 4 -17.52 -43.22 17.98
CA ILE A 4 -17.03 -42.83 16.64
C ILE A 4 -17.91 -41.71 16.08
N ASN A 5 -19.23 -41.82 16.24
CA ASN A 5 -20.17 -40.79 15.80
C ASN A 5 -19.96 -39.46 16.54
N GLU A 6 -19.78 -39.51 17.87
CA GLU A 6 -19.45 -38.31 18.65
C GLU A 6 -18.10 -37.70 18.25
N GLY A 7 -17.10 -38.54 17.94
CA GLY A 7 -15.83 -38.10 17.39
C GLY A 7 -16.00 -37.35 16.06
N HIS A 8 -16.81 -37.89 15.15
CA HIS A 8 -17.10 -37.24 13.86
C HIS A 8 -17.82 -35.90 14.03
N GLU A 9 -18.79 -35.79 14.95
CA GLU A 9 -19.48 -34.52 15.21
C GLU A 9 -18.53 -33.46 15.80
N ARG A 10 -17.64 -33.85 16.72
CA ARG A 10 -16.60 -32.93 17.24
C ARG A 10 -15.68 -32.43 16.14
N ILE A 11 -15.25 -33.32 15.23
CA ILE A 11 -14.41 -32.95 14.08
C ILE A 11 -15.16 -31.97 13.17
N ARG A 12 -16.43 -32.26 12.84
CA ARG A 12 -17.24 -31.38 11.98
C ARG A 12 -17.42 -30.00 12.60
N HIS A 13 -17.66 -29.93 13.91
CA HIS A 13 -17.76 -28.66 14.63
C HIS A 13 -16.46 -27.87 14.58
N GLY A 14 -15.33 -28.51 14.92
CA GLY A 14 -14.03 -27.86 14.88
C GLY A 14 -13.65 -27.37 13.47
N GLN A 15 -13.97 -28.16 12.43
CA GLN A 15 -13.76 -27.74 11.03
C GLN A 15 -14.60 -26.51 10.67
N LYS A 16 -15.85 -26.45 11.13
CA LYS A 16 -16.73 -25.29 10.91
C LYS A 16 -16.18 -24.04 11.59
N GLU A 17 -15.78 -24.14 12.85
CA GLU A 17 -15.20 -23.02 13.61
C GLU A 17 -13.90 -22.51 12.97
N VAL A 18 -13.01 -23.42 12.54
CA VAL A 18 -11.78 -23.07 11.85
C VAL A 18 -12.08 -22.34 10.55
N ARG A 19 -13.04 -22.83 9.75
CA ARG A 19 -13.44 -22.19 8.50
C ARG A 19 -13.97 -20.77 8.73
N GLU A 20 -14.85 -20.59 9.71
CA GLU A 20 -15.43 -19.28 10.04
C GLU A 20 -14.33 -18.27 10.44
N LYS A 21 -13.37 -18.70 11.26
CA LYS A 21 -12.21 -17.86 11.62
C LYS A 21 -11.35 -17.50 10.41
N PHE A 22 -11.09 -18.45 9.52
CA PHE A 22 -10.33 -18.18 8.29
C PHE A 22 -11.06 -17.20 7.35
N GLU A 23 -12.38 -17.28 7.25
CA GLU A 23 -13.18 -16.33 6.49
C GLU A 23 -13.09 -14.90 7.06
N GLU A 24 -13.13 -14.76 8.39
CA GLU A 24 -12.94 -13.48 9.07
C GLU A 24 -11.55 -12.90 8.81
N ILE A 25 -10.49 -13.69 9.03
CA ILE A 25 -9.09 -13.31 8.75
C ILE A 25 -8.93 -12.87 7.29
N SER A 26 -9.55 -13.59 6.36
CA SER A 26 -9.46 -13.27 4.92
C SER A 26 -10.11 -11.93 4.61
N LYS A 27 -11.26 -11.63 5.22
CA LYS A 27 -11.94 -10.34 5.08
C LYS A 27 -11.10 -9.20 5.64
N GLU A 28 -10.49 -9.37 6.81
CA GLU A 28 -9.61 -8.35 7.40
C GLU A 28 -8.34 -8.14 6.57
N THR A 29 -7.72 -9.22 6.09
CA THR A 29 -6.54 -9.16 5.23
C THR A 29 -6.82 -8.40 3.94
N ALA A 30 -8.01 -8.60 3.34
CA ALA A 30 -8.41 -7.86 2.15
C ALA A 30 -8.55 -6.34 2.42
N LYS A 31 -9.11 -5.96 3.57
CA LYS A 31 -9.20 -4.56 3.99
C LYS A 31 -7.82 -3.94 4.21
N LEU A 32 -6.96 -4.62 4.99
CA LEU A 32 -5.59 -4.17 5.26
C LEU A 32 -4.79 -3.98 3.97
N LYS A 33 -4.97 -4.87 2.98
CA LYS A 33 -4.32 -4.75 1.68
C LYS A 33 -4.76 -3.50 0.93
N GLU A 34 -6.05 -3.17 0.96
CA GLU A 34 -6.57 -1.97 0.30
C GLU A 34 -6.10 -0.69 1.00
N GLU A 35 -6.17 -0.65 2.34
CA GLU A 35 -5.66 0.47 3.14
C GLU A 35 -4.15 0.70 2.90
N THR A 36 -3.37 -0.38 2.87
CA THR A 36 -1.93 -0.32 2.56
C THR A 36 -1.66 0.20 1.15
N ASN A 37 -2.49 -0.17 0.16
CA ASN A 37 -2.37 0.31 -1.21
C ASN A 37 -2.65 1.83 -1.29
N ILE A 38 -3.69 2.30 -0.60
CA ILE A 38 -4.02 3.73 -0.51
C ILE A 38 -2.86 4.50 0.14
N ILE A 39 -2.36 4.02 1.28
CA ILE A 39 -1.22 4.65 1.97
C ILE A 39 0.01 4.67 1.06
N SER A 40 0.34 3.57 0.38
CA SER A 40 1.50 3.48 -0.51
C SER A 40 1.43 4.50 -1.64
N LYS A 41 0.26 4.64 -2.29
CA LYS A 41 0.04 5.65 -3.33
C LYS A 41 0.21 7.06 -2.79
N GLN A 42 -0.37 7.34 -1.63
CA GLN A 42 -0.26 8.66 -1.01
C GLN A 42 1.18 8.98 -0.58
N SER A 43 1.91 7.99 -0.04
CA SER A 43 3.32 8.13 0.34
C SER A 43 4.19 8.45 -0.87
N ALA A 44 3.99 7.79 -2.01
CA ALA A 44 4.72 8.09 -3.23
C ALA A 44 4.38 9.48 -3.78
N ALA A 45 3.09 9.86 -3.76
CA ALA A 45 2.68 11.20 -4.15
C ALA A 45 3.32 12.27 -3.25
N ASN A 46 3.44 12.00 -1.94
CA ASN A 46 4.12 12.88 -1.00
C ASN A 46 5.63 12.96 -1.26
N GLN A 47 6.29 11.86 -1.63
CA GLN A 47 7.71 11.88 -2.02
C GLN A 47 7.94 12.83 -3.20
N VAL A 48 7.13 12.73 -4.26
CA VAL A 48 7.22 13.65 -5.41
C VAL A 48 7.03 15.12 -4.99
N ARG A 49 6.07 15.41 -4.10
CA ARG A 49 5.87 16.76 -3.57
C ARG A 49 7.07 17.26 -2.77
N LEU A 50 7.64 16.41 -1.91
CA LEU A 50 8.81 16.76 -1.10
C LEU A 50 10.04 17.03 -1.97
N ASP A 51 10.31 16.17 -2.97
CA ASP A 51 11.39 16.37 -3.93
C ASP A 51 11.26 17.72 -4.65
N LEU A 52 10.04 18.06 -5.07
CA LEU A 52 9.76 19.34 -5.71
C LEU A 52 9.97 20.53 -4.75
N MET A 53 9.54 20.41 -3.49
CA MET A 53 9.79 21.42 -2.45
C MET A 53 11.30 21.63 -2.22
N PHE A 54 12.10 20.56 -2.19
CA PHE A 54 13.55 20.69 -2.09
C PHE A 54 14.17 21.39 -3.29
N GLN A 55 13.70 21.09 -4.51
CA GLN A 55 14.17 21.77 -5.72
C GLN A 55 13.81 23.27 -5.73
N ILE A 56 12.64 23.64 -5.20
CA ILE A 56 12.24 25.04 -5.02
C ILE A 56 13.20 25.76 -4.05
N ILE A 57 13.46 25.15 -2.89
CA ILE A 57 14.40 25.73 -1.90
C ILE A 57 15.77 25.93 -2.54
N LYS A 58 16.24 24.96 -3.33
CA LYS A 58 17.51 25.06 -4.06
C LYS A 58 17.50 26.22 -5.07
N ALA A 59 16.49 26.31 -5.93
CA ALA A 59 16.37 27.39 -6.91
C ALA A 59 16.38 28.77 -6.24
N ARG A 60 15.69 28.92 -5.10
CA ARG A 60 15.72 30.15 -4.30
C ARG A 60 17.10 30.46 -3.73
N SER A 61 17.81 29.45 -3.22
CA SER A 61 19.18 29.63 -2.72
C SER A 61 20.16 30.06 -3.81
N GLU A 62 19.90 29.65 -5.06
CA GLU A 62 20.69 29.98 -6.24
C GLU A 62 20.23 31.29 -6.92
N ASN A 63 19.21 31.99 -6.37
CA ASN A 63 18.53 33.14 -6.98
C ASN A 63 17.99 32.88 -8.41
N ASP A 64 17.64 31.63 -8.72
CA ASP A 64 17.05 31.21 -10.00
C ASP A 64 15.52 31.42 -9.98
N ALA A 65 15.10 32.66 -10.19
CA ALA A 65 13.69 33.05 -10.17
C ALA A 65 12.82 32.36 -11.25
N PRO A 66 13.28 32.19 -12.52
CA PRO A 66 12.52 31.44 -13.52
C PRO A 66 12.23 30.01 -13.09
N ARG A 67 13.23 29.31 -12.54
CA ARG A 67 13.07 27.92 -12.09
C ARG A 67 12.18 27.82 -10.86
N ASP A 68 12.31 28.71 -9.88
CA ASP A 68 11.41 28.77 -8.72
C ASP A 68 9.95 28.93 -9.16
N ALA A 69 9.68 29.86 -10.08
CA ALA A 69 8.32 30.11 -10.58
C ALA A 69 7.71 28.87 -11.23
N VAL A 70 8.46 28.18 -12.09
CA VAL A 70 8.01 26.95 -12.76
C VAL A 70 7.74 25.84 -11.75
N LEU A 71 8.70 25.54 -10.86
CA LEU A 71 8.55 24.46 -9.88
C LEU A 71 7.41 24.74 -8.88
N THR A 72 7.25 25.99 -8.46
CA THR A 72 6.14 26.41 -7.58
C THR A 72 4.79 26.23 -8.27
N GLN A 73 4.68 26.54 -9.56
CA GLN A 73 3.45 26.32 -10.33
C GLN A 73 3.13 24.82 -10.45
N ILE A 74 4.13 23.98 -10.75
CA ILE A 74 3.96 22.53 -10.81
C ILE A 74 3.48 21.98 -9.46
N LEU A 75 4.07 22.43 -8.34
CA LEU A 75 3.67 21.98 -7.00
C LEU A 75 2.21 22.35 -6.70
N ARG A 76 1.79 23.56 -7.10
CA ARG A 76 0.40 24.02 -6.96
C ARG A 76 -0.56 23.14 -7.76
N GLU A 77 -0.19 22.73 -8.98
CA GLU A 77 -1.01 21.86 -9.81
C GLU A 77 -1.13 20.44 -9.22
N LEU A 78 -0.03 19.89 -8.70
CA LEU A 78 0.00 18.58 -8.02
C LEU A 78 -0.82 18.57 -6.73
N ILE A 79 -0.82 19.66 -5.94
CA ILE A 79 -1.62 19.76 -4.71
C ILE A 79 -3.11 19.89 -5.05
N ASN A 80 -3.44 20.61 -6.12
CA ASN A 80 -4.83 20.81 -6.56
C ASN A 80 -5.39 19.61 -7.35
N GLY A 81 -4.64 18.51 -7.48
CA GLY A 81 -5.06 17.30 -8.20
C GLY A 81 -5.20 17.51 -9.71
N LYS A 82 -4.56 18.55 -10.27
CA LYS A 82 -4.57 18.84 -11.72
C LYS A 82 -3.46 18.11 -12.48
N ALA A 83 -2.57 17.44 -11.76
CA ALA A 83 -1.52 16.57 -12.28
C ALA A 83 -1.40 15.33 -11.39
N GLU A 84 -1.31 14.13 -11.97
CA GLU A 84 -1.02 12.91 -11.23
C GLU A 84 0.49 12.65 -11.18
N PRO A 85 1.05 12.28 -10.02
CA PRO A 85 2.43 11.84 -9.95
C PRO A 85 2.56 10.49 -10.68
N GLU A 86 3.40 10.44 -11.73
CA GLU A 86 3.76 9.20 -12.41
C GLU A 86 4.48 8.26 -11.44
N LEU A 87 3.73 7.32 -10.86
CA LEU A 87 4.24 6.23 -10.04
C LEU A 87 4.95 5.21 -10.94
N LYS A 88 6.29 5.25 -11.02
CA LYS A 88 7.04 4.08 -11.46
C LYS A 88 6.76 2.95 -10.47
N GLN A 89 6.07 1.91 -10.92
CA GLN A 89 5.78 0.73 -10.10
C GLN A 89 7.11 0.14 -9.63
N ALA A 90 7.35 0.14 -8.33
CA ALA A 90 8.45 -0.64 -7.76
C ALA A 90 8.19 -2.13 -8.07
N PRO A 91 9.22 -2.91 -8.47
CA PRO A 91 9.06 -4.33 -8.70
C PRO A 91 8.50 -4.96 -7.41
N ARG A 92 7.33 -5.59 -7.50
CA ARG A 92 6.76 -6.36 -6.40
C ARG A 92 7.78 -7.43 -6.06
N GLY A 93 8.28 -7.42 -4.82
CA GLY A 93 9.14 -8.47 -4.30
C GLY A 93 8.51 -9.82 -4.58
N GLU A 94 9.10 -10.55 -5.53
CA GLU A 94 8.78 -11.94 -5.78
C GLU A 94 8.96 -12.67 -4.47
N ALA A 95 7.91 -13.37 -4.04
CA ALA A 95 7.94 -14.21 -2.87
C ALA A 95 9.13 -15.17 -3.03
N ILE A 96 10.18 -14.96 -2.25
CA ILE A 96 11.28 -15.91 -2.10
C ILE A 96 10.69 -17.12 -1.37
N THR A 97 10.02 -18.00 -2.10
CA THR A 97 9.81 -19.37 -1.66
C THR A 97 11.19 -20.03 -1.64
N ARG A 98 11.87 -19.94 -0.50
CA ARG A 98 13.00 -20.83 -0.23
C ARG A 98 12.45 -22.25 -0.23
N SER A 99 12.61 -22.96 -1.34
CA SER A 99 12.59 -24.43 -1.32
C SER A 99 13.67 -24.88 -0.36
N ILE A 100 13.25 -25.49 0.74
CA ILE A 100 14.13 -26.18 1.67
C ILE A 100 14.47 -27.50 0.98
N ASN A 101 15.73 -27.64 0.58
CA ASN A 101 16.32 -28.95 0.25
C ASN A 101 16.57 -29.74 1.54
#